data_AF-A0A9K3KMG9-F1
#
_entry.id   AF-A0A9K3KMG9-F1
#
_cell.length_a   1.000
_cell.length_b   1.000
_cell.length_c   1.000
_cell.angle_alpha   90.00
_cell.angle_beta   90.00
_cell.angle_gamma   90.00
#
_symmetry.space_group_name_H-M   'P 1'
#
loop_
_entity.id
_entity.type
_entity.pdbx_description
1 polymer ?
#
loop_
_entity_poly.entity_id
_entity_poly.type
_entity_poly.pdbx_seq_one_letter_code
_entity_poly.pdbx_strand_id
1 'polypeptide(L)'
;MMPVRALLVRSHTVSTALRYSRPATFSPLIRYFSDVDGPKQRLVKVKKKEKKGKGSDGGRSRDVEILIACLDAPKSKPPPADDEELQRREQILKNYTVGKFRQHNQENHDLTCKLKLKQHAMKMLPKNSKLREKALEIDNTMPPRWRKMPTWTPPIPGFDPSEFMIQEE
;
A
#
# COMPACT_ATOMS: atom_id res chain seq x y z
N MET A 1 16.61 23.10 54.23
CA MET A 1 15.26 23.16 53.63
C MET A 1 15.40 23.96 52.35
N MET A 2 15.46 23.30 51.20
CA MET A 2 15.72 23.91 49.88
C MET A 2 14.47 23.73 49.01
N PRO A 3 13.94 24.76 48.33
CA PRO A 3 12.78 24.60 47.47
C PRO A 3 13.19 24.02 46.11
N VAL A 4 12.53 22.94 45.72
CA VAL A 4 12.66 22.30 44.41
C VAL A 4 11.92 23.16 43.37
N ARG A 5 12.65 23.74 42.42
CA ARG A 5 12.07 24.42 41.25
C ARG A 5 11.47 23.37 40.30
N ALA A 6 10.15 23.36 40.19
CA ALA A 6 9.44 22.59 39.16
C ALA A 6 9.65 23.25 37.79
N LEU A 7 10.34 22.55 36.88
CA LEU A 7 10.43 22.94 35.47
C LEU A 7 9.20 22.41 34.73
N LEU A 8 8.27 23.32 34.44
CA LEU A 8 7.11 23.07 33.59
C LEU A 8 7.55 23.01 32.12
N VAL A 9 7.81 21.81 31.59
CA VAL A 9 8.11 21.60 30.17
C VAL A 9 6.80 21.70 29.39
N ARG A 10 6.60 22.86 28.75
CA ARG A 10 5.43 23.21 27.95
C ARG A 10 5.58 22.62 26.54
N SER A 11 5.18 21.36 26.32
CA SER A 11 5.18 20.76 24.99
C SER A 11 4.13 21.42 24.09
N HIS A 12 4.57 22.22 23.11
CA HIS A 12 3.71 22.74 22.06
C HIS A 12 3.77 21.77 20.88
N THR A 13 2.72 20.99 20.65
CA THR A 13 2.55 20.25 19.39
C THR A 13 1.88 21.19 18.39
N VAL A 14 2.68 21.81 17.53
CA VAL A 14 2.16 22.52 16.35
C VAL A 14 1.76 21.47 15.32
N SER A 15 0.47 21.22 15.20
CA SER A 15 -0.11 20.37 14.15
C SER A 15 -0.31 21.20 12.89
N THR A 16 0.69 21.23 12.02
CA THR A 16 0.60 21.83 10.68
C THR A 16 0.09 20.78 9.69
N ALA A 17 -1.23 20.70 9.54
CA ALA A 17 -1.87 19.91 8.50
C ALA A 17 -1.83 20.67 7.17
N LEU A 18 -0.77 20.47 6.37
CA LEU A 18 -0.71 20.94 5.00
C LEU A 18 -1.60 20.05 4.11
N ARG A 19 -2.83 20.49 3.83
CA ARG A 19 -3.73 19.83 2.88
C ARG A 19 -3.31 20.19 1.45
N TYR A 20 -2.49 19.35 0.83
CA TYR A 20 -2.30 19.36 -0.62
C TYR A 20 -3.58 18.85 -1.30
N SER A 21 -4.38 19.77 -1.81
CA SER A 21 -5.41 19.47 -2.81
C SER A 21 -4.71 19.14 -4.13
N ARG A 22 -4.62 17.85 -4.47
CA ARG A 22 -4.28 17.41 -5.83
C ARG A 22 -5.57 17.23 -6.61
N PRO A 23 -5.69 17.76 -7.84
CA PRO A 23 -6.81 17.42 -8.70
C PRO A 23 -6.77 15.91 -8.99
N ALA A 24 -7.89 15.23 -8.75
CA ALA A 24 -8.05 13.83 -9.09
C ALA A 24 -8.09 13.69 -10.61
N THR A 25 -6.93 13.50 -11.23
CA THR A 25 -6.87 12.88 -12.55
C THR A 25 -7.24 11.41 -12.33
N PHE A 26 -8.40 11.01 -12.84
CA PHE A 26 -8.81 9.61 -12.89
C PHE A 26 -7.87 8.88 -13.86
N SER A 27 -6.74 8.41 -13.33
CA SER A 27 -5.90 7.43 -14.00
C SER A 27 -6.65 6.11 -13.92
N PRO A 28 -7.03 5.46 -15.03
CA PRO A 28 -7.62 4.13 -14.95
C PRO A 28 -6.61 3.24 -14.22
N LEU A 29 -7.08 2.54 -13.19
CA LEU A 29 -6.30 1.50 -12.53
C LEU A 29 -5.92 0.50 -13.63
N ILE A 30 -4.65 0.52 -14.04
CA ILE A 30 -4.12 -0.44 -15.01
C ILE A 30 -4.22 -1.80 -14.34
N ARG A 31 -5.29 -2.54 -14.66
CA ARG A 31 -5.37 -3.96 -14.36
C ARG A 31 -4.26 -4.61 -15.17
N TYR A 32 -3.43 -5.43 -14.55
CA TYR A 32 -2.35 -6.17 -15.22
C TYR A 32 -2.86 -7.20 -16.26
N PHE A 33 -4.17 -7.19 -16.57
CA PHE A 33 -4.90 -8.06 -17.49
C PHE A 33 -5.75 -7.24 -18.48
N SER A 34 -5.24 -6.11 -18.97
CA SER A 34 -5.90 -5.37 -20.06
C SER A 34 -5.07 -5.50 -21.33
N ASP A 35 -5.52 -6.33 -22.27
CA ASP A 35 -4.98 -6.38 -23.62
C ASP A 35 -5.24 -5.08 -24.38
N VAL A 36 -4.32 -4.73 -25.27
CA VAL A 36 -4.38 -3.53 -26.13
C VAL A 36 -5.51 -3.64 -27.17
N ASP A 37 -5.91 -4.86 -27.53
CA ASP A 37 -6.91 -5.14 -28.57
C ASP A 37 -8.35 -5.29 -28.04
N GLY A 38 -8.57 -5.14 -26.72
CA GLY A 38 -9.87 -5.30 -26.09
C GLY A 38 -10.41 -6.75 -26.12
N PRO A 39 -11.40 -7.07 -25.26
CA PRO A 39 -11.93 -8.43 -25.15
C PRO A 39 -12.69 -8.84 -26.42
N LYS A 40 -12.28 -9.96 -27.04
CA LYS A 40 -13.01 -10.56 -28.17
C LYS A 40 -14.34 -11.15 -27.68
N GLN A 41 -15.44 -10.54 -28.12
CA GLN A 41 -16.79 -10.92 -27.71
C GLN A 41 -17.25 -12.21 -28.40
N ARG A 42 -17.72 -13.20 -27.62
CA ARG A 42 -18.48 -14.33 -28.14
C ARG A 42 -19.95 -14.11 -27.77
N LEU A 43 -20.75 -13.70 -28.77
CA LEU A 43 -22.16 -13.34 -28.59
C LEU A 43 -23.02 -14.59 -28.35
N VAL A 44 -23.53 -14.78 -27.14
CA VAL A 44 -24.60 -15.75 -26.83
C VAL A 44 -25.89 -14.98 -26.65
N LYS A 45 -26.77 -15.01 -27.67
CA LYS A 45 -28.04 -14.27 -27.66
C LYS A 45 -29.03 -14.90 -26.67
N VAL A 46 -29.17 -14.35 -25.47
CA VAL A 46 -30.30 -14.68 -24.57
C VAL A 46 -31.30 -13.52 -24.60
N LYS A 47 -32.49 -13.75 -25.17
CA LYS A 47 -33.58 -12.76 -25.21
C LYS A 47 -34.14 -12.54 -23.80
N LYS A 48 -33.68 -11.52 -23.10
CA LYS A 48 -34.23 -11.05 -21.82
C LYS A 48 -35.35 -10.05 -22.09
N LYS A 49 -36.56 -10.35 -21.62
CA LYS A 49 -37.75 -9.50 -21.76
C LYS A 49 -37.66 -8.36 -20.75
N GLU A 50 -37.43 -7.12 -21.21
CA GLU A 50 -37.38 -5.94 -20.35
C GLU A 50 -38.74 -5.68 -19.69
N LYS A 51 -38.78 -5.76 -18.37
CA LYS A 51 -39.92 -5.31 -17.57
C LYS A 51 -39.67 -3.83 -17.24
N LYS A 52 -40.38 -2.93 -17.92
CA LYS A 52 -40.37 -1.48 -17.63
C LYS A 52 -40.73 -1.24 -16.16
N GLY A 53 -39.72 -0.97 -15.34
CA GLY A 53 -39.85 -0.48 -13.98
C GLY A 53 -40.12 1.02 -14.00
N LYS A 54 -41.24 1.40 -13.38
CA LYS A 54 -41.67 2.77 -13.06
C LYS A 54 -40.50 3.59 -12.49
N GLY A 55 -40.29 4.80 -13.00
CA GLY A 55 -39.28 5.72 -12.49
C GLY A 55 -39.45 5.95 -11.00
N SER A 56 -38.39 5.69 -10.24
CA SER A 56 -38.29 6.05 -8.84
C SER A 56 -37.34 7.25 -8.75
N ASP A 57 -37.91 8.36 -8.29
CA ASP A 57 -37.37 9.37 -7.38
C ASP A 57 -35.86 9.48 -7.20
N GLY A 58 -35.36 10.71 -7.06
CA GLY A 58 -33.96 11.08 -6.79
C GLY A 58 -33.41 10.62 -5.43
N GLY A 59 -33.74 9.42 -4.98
CA GLY A 59 -33.16 8.72 -3.85
C GLY A 59 -31.74 8.24 -4.14
N ARG A 60 -30.95 8.08 -3.09
CA ARG A 60 -29.59 7.53 -3.18
C ARG A 60 -29.67 6.12 -3.76
N SER A 61 -28.64 5.70 -4.49
CA SER A 61 -28.55 4.30 -4.94
C SER A 61 -28.49 3.38 -3.73
N ARG A 62 -29.15 2.21 -3.82
CA ARG A 62 -29.21 1.20 -2.75
C ARG A 62 -27.82 0.86 -2.18
N ASP A 63 -26.80 0.79 -3.02
CA ASP A 63 -25.43 0.49 -2.60
C ASP A 63 -24.86 1.59 -1.69
N VAL A 64 -25.18 2.86 -1.97
CA VAL A 64 -24.77 4.00 -1.14
C VAL A 64 -25.51 3.98 0.19
N GLU A 65 -26.79 3.60 0.21
CA GLU A 65 -27.55 3.44 1.46
C GLU A 65 -26.99 2.31 2.33
N ILE A 66 -26.59 1.19 1.72
CA ILE A 66 -25.92 0.08 2.44
C ILE A 66 -24.56 0.55 2.98
N LEU A 67 -23.76 1.29 2.21
CA LEU A 67 -22.49 1.81 2.69
C LEU A 67 -22.66 2.78 3.86
N ILE A 68 -23.66 3.67 3.79
CA ILE A 68 -24.01 4.58 4.90
C ILE A 68 -24.43 3.77 6.12
N ALA A 69 -25.31 2.77 5.94
CA ALA A 69 -25.74 1.90 7.02
C ALA A 69 -24.58 1.11 7.65
N CYS A 70 -23.59 0.66 6.86
CA CYS A 70 -22.40 -0.02 7.37
C CYS A 70 -21.48 0.92 8.17
N LEU A 71 -21.41 2.20 7.80
CA LEU A 71 -20.61 3.20 8.52
C LEU A 71 -21.29 3.64 9.82
N ASP A 72 -22.62 3.75 9.81
CA ASP A 72 -23.43 4.17 10.96
C ASP A 72 -23.71 3.01 11.93
N ALA A 73 -23.52 1.76 11.51
CA ALA A 73 -23.77 0.60 12.35
C ALA A 73 -22.88 0.61 13.62
N PRO A 74 -23.47 0.35 14.81
CA PRO A 74 -22.70 0.26 16.05
C PRO A 74 -21.72 -0.92 15.98
N LYS A 75 -20.47 -0.69 16.39
CA LYS A 75 -19.44 -1.73 16.40
C LYS A 75 -19.81 -2.81 17.42
N SER A 76 -20.09 -4.02 16.94
CA SER A 76 -20.26 -5.19 17.81
C SER A 76 -18.95 -5.45 18.56
N LYS A 77 -19.02 -5.50 19.90
CA LYS A 77 -17.86 -5.87 20.72
C LYS A 77 -17.77 -7.39 20.75
N PRO A 78 -16.63 -8.00 20.37
CA PRO A 78 -16.46 -9.43 20.54
C PRO A 78 -16.51 -9.78 22.04
N PRO A 79 -16.81 -11.05 22.37
CA PRO A 79 -16.75 -11.51 23.76
C PRO A 79 -15.34 -11.28 24.35
N PRO A 80 -15.24 -10.99 25.67
CA PRO A 80 -13.95 -10.88 26.33
C PRO A 80 -13.19 -12.21 26.19
N ALA A 81 -11.88 -12.12 25.96
CA ALA A 81 -11.03 -13.30 25.89
C ALA A 81 -10.79 -13.86 27.30
N ASP A 82 -10.61 -15.18 27.39
CA ASP A 82 -10.17 -15.84 28.62
C ASP A 82 -8.78 -15.35 29.03
N ASP A 83 -8.48 -15.38 30.34
CA ASP A 83 -7.22 -14.87 30.89
C ASP A 83 -5.99 -15.59 30.31
N GLU A 84 -6.08 -16.90 30.06
CA GLU A 84 -5.01 -17.68 29.44
C GLU A 84 -4.71 -17.21 28.00
N GLU A 85 -5.76 -16.94 27.23
CA GLU A 85 -5.64 -16.46 25.86
C GLU A 85 -5.13 -15.00 25.84
N LEU A 86 -5.48 -14.19 26.84
CA LEU A 86 -4.95 -12.84 27.00
C LEU A 86 -3.42 -12.87 27.23
N GLN A 87 -2.95 -13.72 28.14
CA GLN A 87 -1.51 -13.91 28.40
C GLN A 87 -0.77 -14.41 27.15
N ARG A 88 -1.36 -15.37 26.42
CA ARG A 88 -0.79 -15.86 25.15
C ARG A 88 -0.66 -14.74 24.12
N ARG A 89 -1.69 -13.91 23.96
CA ARG A 89 -1.66 -12.75 23.04
C ARG A 89 -0.59 -11.74 23.44
N GLU A 90 -0.46 -11.44 24.74
CA GLU A 90 0.60 -10.55 25.23
C GLU A 90 2.00 -11.10 24.94
N GLN A 91 2.22 -12.40 25.14
CA GLN A 91 3.50 -13.04 24.86
C GLN A 91 3.83 -12.99 23.36
N ILE A 92 2.85 -13.30 22.49
CA ILE A 92 3.01 -13.20 21.04
C ILE A 92 3.34 -11.76 20.64
N LEU A 93 2.66 -10.76 21.20
CA LEU A 93 2.89 -9.36 20.89
C LEU A 93 4.30 -8.92 21.26
N LYS A 94 4.78 -9.29 22.45
CA LYS A 94 6.16 -9.01 22.92
C LYS A 94 7.18 -9.62 21.96
N ASN A 95 7.00 -10.91 21.62
CA ASN A 95 7.90 -11.62 20.72
C ASN A 95 7.91 -11.02 19.31
N TYR A 96 6.73 -10.69 18.77
CA TYR A 96 6.61 -10.05 17.46
C TYR A 96 7.31 -8.69 17.44
N THR A 97 7.09 -7.87 18.46
CA THR A 97 7.71 -6.54 18.58
C THR A 97 9.23 -6.64 18.60
N VAL A 98 9.78 -7.52 19.44
CA VAL A 98 11.23 -7.78 19.48
C VAL A 98 11.75 -8.27 18.14
N GLY A 99 11.04 -9.20 17.47
CA GLY A 99 11.38 -9.70 16.15
C GLY A 99 11.44 -8.59 15.09
N LYS A 100 10.45 -7.69 15.07
CA LYS A 100 10.41 -6.55 14.16
C LYS A 100 11.55 -5.55 14.41
N PHE A 101 11.89 -5.28 15.66
CA PHE A 101 13.06 -4.45 15.98
C PHE A 101 14.38 -5.09 15.52
N ARG A 102 14.54 -6.40 15.70
CA ARG A 102 15.73 -7.12 15.20
C ARG A 102 15.85 -7.01 13.69
N GLN A 103 14.76 -7.24 12.95
CA GLN A 103 14.73 -7.10 11.50
C GLN A 103 15.11 -5.68 11.08
N HIS A 104 14.49 -4.66 11.68
CA HIS A 104 14.78 -3.26 11.37
C HIS A 104 16.24 -2.89 11.62
N ASN A 105 16.81 -3.34 12.74
CA ASN A 105 18.22 -3.10 13.07
C ASN A 105 19.15 -3.78 12.07
N GLN A 106 18.83 -5.00 11.62
CA GLN A 106 19.60 -5.72 10.61
C GLN A 106 19.56 -5.02 9.25
N GLU A 107 18.37 -4.59 8.80
CA GLU A 107 18.18 -3.85 7.55
C GLU A 107 18.95 -2.52 7.58
N ASN A 108 18.86 -1.76 8.68
CA ASN A 108 19.59 -0.51 8.84
C ASN A 108 21.10 -0.71 8.90
N HIS A 109 21.55 -1.77 9.57
CA HIS A 109 22.98 -2.11 9.63
C HIS A 109 23.51 -2.43 8.24
N ASP A 110 22.82 -3.27 7.48
CA ASP A 110 23.18 -3.63 6.10
C ASP A 110 23.21 -2.39 5.19
N LEU A 111 22.18 -1.54 5.23
CA LEU A 111 22.15 -0.28 4.49
C LEU A 111 23.32 0.64 4.85
N THR A 112 23.63 0.76 6.15
CA THR A 112 24.75 1.56 6.64
C THR A 112 26.08 1.03 6.13
N CYS A 113 26.28 -0.28 6.16
CA CYS A 113 27.47 -0.95 5.63
C CYS A 113 27.62 -0.68 4.13
N LYS A 114 26.56 -0.88 3.35
CA LYS A 114 26.53 -0.59 1.91
C LYS A 114 26.86 0.87 1.61
N LEU A 115 26.31 1.81 2.37
CA LEU A 115 26.58 3.25 2.20
C LEU A 115 28.05 3.58 2.49
N LYS A 116 28.60 3.08 3.60
CA LYS A 116 30.01 3.28 3.97
C LYS A 116 30.96 2.71 2.93
N LEU A 117 30.68 1.51 2.41
CA LEU A 117 31.46 0.88 1.35
C LEU A 117 31.43 1.73 0.06
N LYS A 118 30.25 2.20 -0.35
CA LYS A 118 30.12 3.10 -1.51
C LYS A 118 30.93 4.39 -1.32
N GLN A 119 30.80 5.05 -0.17
CA GLN A 119 31.56 6.26 0.15
C GLN A 119 33.07 6.01 0.15
N HIS A 120 33.51 4.88 0.69
CA HIS A 120 34.93 4.50 0.69
C HIS A 120 35.44 4.29 -0.74
N ALA A 121 34.71 3.54 -1.56
CA ALA A 121 35.06 3.31 -2.97
C ALA A 121 35.16 4.64 -3.75
N MET A 122 34.23 5.57 -3.53
CA MET A 122 34.27 6.90 -4.15
C MET A 122 35.49 7.73 -3.72
N LYS A 123 35.93 7.61 -2.46
CA LYS A 123 37.15 8.29 -1.95
C LYS A 123 38.43 7.71 -2.55
N MET A 124 38.44 6.42 -2.86
CA MET A 124 39.58 5.74 -3.48
C MET A 124 39.79 6.13 -4.95
N LEU A 125 38.78 6.67 -5.63
CA LEU A 125 38.94 7.19 -6.98
C LEU A 125 39.86 8.43 -6.99
N PRO A 126 40.78 8.55 -7.96
CA PRO A 126 41.66 9.71 -8.08
C PRO A 126 40.87 11.03 -8.11
N LYS A 127 41.35 12.00 -7.34
CA LYS A 127 40.80 13.37 -7.35
C LYS A 127 41.04 13.96 -8.75
N ASN A 128 40.02 14.57 -9.35
CA ASN A 128 40.05 15.18 -10.70
C ASN A 128 40.14 14.20 -11.89
N SER A 129 39.74 12.94 -11.70
CA SER A 129 39.52 12.00 -12.82
C SER A 129 38.09 12.11 -13.35
N LYS A 130 37.93 12.05 -14.68
CA LYS A 130 36.63 11.94 -15.37
C LYS A 130 35.77 10.79 -14.84
N LEU A 131 36.40 9.74 -14.31
CA LEU A 131 35.70 8.59 -13.70
C LEU A 131 34.96 8.99 -12.43
N ARG A 132 35.58 9.83 -11.59
CA ARG A 132 34.98 10.30 -10.35
C ARG A 132 33.85 11.28 -10.63
N GLU A 133 34.01 12.13 -11.64
CA GLU A 133 32.96 13.07 -12.07
C GLU A 133 31.70 12.33 -12.53
N LYS A 134 31.86 11.33 -13.42
CA LYS A 134 30.73 10.48 -13.86
C LYS A 134 30.09 9.69 -12.73
N ALA A 135 30.89 9.20 -11.77
CA ALA A 135 30.35 8.46 -10.63
C ALA A 135 29.54 9.34 -9.65
N LEU A 136 29.70 10.66 -9.70
CA LEU A 136 28.94 11.63 -8.89
C LEU A 136 27.66 12.12 -9.59
N GLU A 137 27.49 11.80 -10.86
CA GLU A 137 26.30 12.17 -11.63
C GLU A 137 25.06 11.47 -11.08
N ILE A 138 23.95 12.20 -10.95
CA ILE A 138 22.69 11.66 -10.42
C ILE A 138 21.94 10.97 -11.57
N ASP A 139 21.78 9.66 -11.44
CA ASP A 139 20.93 8.88 -12.33
C ASP A 139 19.45 9.01 -11.91
N ASN A 140 18.65 9.65 -12.77
CA ASN A 140 17.21 9.84 -12.58
C ASN A 140 16.36 8.79 -13.32
N THR A 141 16.97 7.71 -13.81
CA THR A 141 16.23 6.65 -14.50
C THR A 141 15.29 5.92 -13.54
N MET A 142 14.08 5.62 -14.02
CA MET A 142 13.12 4.82 -13.26
C MET A 142 13.58 3.36 -13.20
N PRO A 143 13.19 2.60 -12.14
CA PRO A 143 13.41 1.16 -12.11
C PRO A 143 12.89 0.47 -13.38
N PRO A 144 13.59 -0.53 -13.90
CA PRO A 144 13.19 -1.17 -15.15
C PRO A 144 11.80 -1.80 -15.08
N ARG A 145 10.97 -1.56 -16.10
CA ARG A 145 9.57 -2.05 -16.17
C ARG A 145 9.45 -3.57 -16.12
N TRP A 146 10.50 -4.30 -16.50
CA TRP A 146 10.53 -5.77 -16.44
C TRP A 146 10.66 -6.32 -15.00
N ARG A 147 11.06 -5.50 -14.02
CA ARG A 147 11.10 -5.90 -12.60
C ARG A 147 9.70 -5.88 -12.02
N LYS A 148 9.04 -7.05 -12.01
CA LYS A 148 7.70 -7.24 -11.44
C LYS A 148 7.75 -7.33 -9.91
N MET A 149 6.65 -6.94 -9.26
CA MET A 149 6.46 -7.17 -7.82
C MET A 149 6.28 -8.66 -7.56
N PRO A 150 6.80 -9.19 -6.43
CA PRO A 150 6.57 -10.58 -6.06
C PRO A 150 5.07 -10.82 -5.85
N THR A 151 4.59 -11.94 -6.37
CA THR A 151 3.21 -12.42 -6.22
C THR A 151 3.21 -13.70 -5.39
N TRP A 152 2.09 -14.02 -4.75
CA TRP A 152 1.98 -15.22 -3.91
C TRP A 152 2.21 -16.51 -4.72
N THR A 153 1.59 -16.58 -5.90
CA THR A 153 1.80 -17.66 -6.88
C THR A 153 2.44 -17.09 -8.14
N PRO A 154 3.41 -17.79 -8.74
CA PRO A 154 3.98 -17.37 -10.02
C PRO A 154 2.91 -17.42 -11.13
N PRO A 155 3.01 -16.55 -12.16
CA PRO A 155 2.06 -16.56 -13.27
C PRO A 155 2.22 -17.83 -14.12
N ILE A 156 1.10 -18.40 -14.56
CA ILE A 156 1.08 -19.54 -15.47
C ILE A 156 1.44 -19.06 -16.89
N PRO A 157 2.43 -19.68 -17.57
CA PRO A 157 2.81 -19.26 -18.91
C PRO A 157 1.68 -19.50 -19.91
N GLY A 158 1.33 -18.48 -20.69
CA GLY A 158 0.30 -18.57 -21.73
C GLY A 158 -1.15 -18.57 -21.23
N PHE A 159 -1.39 -18.44 -19.93
CA PHE A 159 -2.74 -18.33 -19.39
C PHE A 159 -3.25 -16.89 -19.51
N ASP A 160 -4.30 -16.70 -20.32
CA ASP A 160 -5.06 -15.46 -20.38
C ASP A 160 -6.41 -15.62 -19.66
N PRO A 161 -6.64 -14.92 -18.53
CA PRO A 161 -7.92 -14.96 -17.83
C PRO A 161 -9.10 -14.47 -18.67
N SER A 162 -8.85 -13.67 -19.72
CA SER A 162 -9.91 -13.09 -20.55
C SER A 162 -10.72 -14.16 -21.30
N GLU A 163 -10.08 -15.28 -21.64
CA GLU A 163 -10.70 -16.41 -22.35
C GLU A 163 -11.76 -17.15 -21.50
N PHE A 164 -11.72 -16.99 -20.17
CA PHE A 164 -12.53 -17.75 -19.22
C PHE A 164 -13.51 -16.89 -18.40
N MET A 165 -13.52 -15.56 -18.61
CA MET A 165 -14.47 -14.66 -17.96
C MET A 165 -15.83 -14.76 -18.65
N ILE A 166 -16.78 -15.48 -18.06
CA ILE A 166 -18.18 -15.52 -18.50
C ILE A 166 -18.80 -14.15 -18.19
N GLN A 167 -19.20 -13.42 -19.24
CA GLN A 167 -20.00 -12.20 -19.09
C GLN A 167 -21.47 -12.62 -18.97
N GLU A 168 -22.08 -12.44 -17.78
CA GLU A 168 -23.52 -12.61 -17.60
C GLU A 168 -24.27 -11.40 -18.20
N GLU A 169 -25.22 -11.64 -19.13
CA GLU A 169 -26.22 -10.67 -19.63
C GLU A 169 -27.49 -10.58 -18.75
#